data_AF-A0A6P8IDM5-F1
#
_entry.id   AF-A0A6P8IDM5-F1
#
_cell.length_a   1.000
_cell.length_b   1.000
_cell.length_c   1.000
_cell.angle_alpha   90.00
_cell.angle_beta   90.00
_cell.angle_gamma   90.00
#
_symmetry.space_group_name_H-M   'P 1'
#
loop_
_entity.id
_entity.type
_entity.pdbx_description
1 polymer ?
#
loop_
_entity_poly.entity_id
_entity_poly.type
_entity_poly.pdbx_seq_one_letter_code
_entity_poly.pdbx_strand_id
1 'polypeptide(L)'
;MNDACVSYNLGPTRGMSRTCELSDTDHVGFPDQLVVKEGAEYCPIRNPCTSSPCAAIEICKPDFTWDSFTCIHKMIACRQLTKCPIYQNCVVRAETFAVECLGRSR
;
A
#
# COMPACT_ATOMS: atom_id res chain seq x y z
N MET A 1 4.39 4.04 17.34
CA MET A 1 3.88 3.09 16.32
C MET A 1 4.89 3.06 15.20
N ASN A 2 5.18 1.91 14.60
CA ASN A 2 5.99 1.84 13.39
C ASN A 2 5.02 2.07 12.22
N ASP A 3 5.07 3.22 11.54
CA ASP A 3 4.22 3.53 10.37
C ASP A 3 4.47 2.58 9.19
N ALA A 4 5.40 1.64 9.36
CA ALA A 4 5.77 0.58 8.44
C ALA A 4 4.92 -0.70 8.57
N CYS A 5 3.94 -0.79 9.48
CA CYS A 5 3.08 -1.98 9.55
C CYS A 5 1.64 -1.59 9.25
N VAL A 6 1.15 -2.00 8.08
CA VAL A 6 -0.20 -1.67 7.57
C VAL A 6 -1.07 -2.92 7.39
N SER A 7 -0.46 -4.10 7.45
CA SER A 7 -1.16 -5.38 7.57
C SER A 7 -0.26 -6.43 8.25
N TYR A 8 -0.83 -7.57 8.64
CA TYR A 8 -0.03 -8.71 9.09
C TYR A 8 -0.63 -10.02 8.58
N ASN A 9 0.24 -11.01 8.38
CA ASN A 9 -0.14 -12.36 7.99
C ASN A 9 0.05 -13.29 9.18
N LEU A 10 -0.94 -14.11 9.45
CA LEU A 10 -0.80 -15.17 10.42
C LEU A 10 -0.62 -16.51 9.70
N GLY A 11 0.48 -17.21 9.96
CA GLY A 11 0.76 -18.51 9.35
C GLY A 11 -0.12 -19.65 9.90
N PRO A 12 0.03 -20.87 9.39
CA PRO A 12 -0.66 -22.05 9.88
C PRO A 12 -0.43 -22.29 11.38
N THR A 13 -1.49 -22.69 12.07
CA THR A 13 -1.43 -23.09 13.48
C THR A 13 -0.62 -24.38 13.65
N ARG A 14 0.40 -24.34 14.50
CA ARG A 14 1.24 -25.48 14.88
C ARG A 14 1.16 -25.68 16.39
N GLY A 15 0.22 -26.52 16.83
CA GLY A 15 -0.07 -26.69 18.25
C GLY A 15 -0.70 -25.42 18.85
N MET A 16 -0.05 -24.81 19.84
CA MET A 16 -0.49 -23.57 20.47
C MET A 16 0.17 -22.30 19.91
N SER A 17 0.96 -22.41 18.84
CA SER A 17 1.66 -21.27 18.25
C SER A 17 1.37 -21.13 16.76
N ARG A 18 1.52 -19.90 16.26
CA ARG A 18 1.53 -19.59 14.83
C ARG A 18 2.47 -18.42 14.57
N THR A 19 2.98 -18.31 13.35
CA THR A 19 3.84 -17.20 12.94
C THR A 19 3.01 -15.95 12.69
N CYS A 20 3.55 -14.78 13.03
CA CYS A 20 3.00 -13.47 12.68
C CYS A 20 4.04 -12.72 11.86
N GLU A 21 3.69 -12.36 10.63
CA GLU A 21 4.54 -11.62 9.70
C GLU A 21 3.94 -10.23 9.50
N LEU A 22 4.72 -9.19 9.81
CA LEU A 22 4.29 -7.80 9.63
C LEU A 22 4.58 -7.34 8.20
N SER A 23 3.67 -6.58 7.60
CA SER A 23 3.79 -6.07 6.24
C SER A 23 3.62 -4.55 6.20
N ASP A 24 4.46 -3.89 5.40
CA ASP A 24 4.39 -2.45 5.10
C ASP A 24 3.49 -2.12 3.90
N THR A 25 2.81 -3.14 3.36
CA THR A 25 1.82 -3.04 2.29
C THR A 25 0.51 -3.72 2.67
N ASP A 26 -0.57 -3.36 1.99
CA ASP A 26 -1.90 -3.98 2.14
C ASP A 26 -2.56 -4.24 0.78
N HIS A 27 -3.67 -4.98 0.81
CA HIS A 27 -4.45 -5.34 -0.37
C HIS A 27 -5.13 -4.14 -1.06
N VAL A 28 -5.24 -2.99 -0.40
CA VAL A 28 -5.82 -1.78 -1.00
C VAL A 28 -4.80 -1.09 -1.89
N GLY A 29 -3.57 -0.88 -1.40
CA GLY A 29 -2.50 -0.26 -2.17
C GLY A 29 -1.80 -1.20 -3.15
N PHE A 30 -1.69 -2.48 -2.79
CA PHE A 30 -0.95 -3.50 -3.54
C PHE A 30 -1.75 -4.82 -3.64
N PRO A 31 -2.92 -4.81 -4.32
CA PRO A 31 -3.78 -5.99 -4.41
C PRO A 31 -3.06 -7.21 -4.99
N ASP A 32 -2.18 -7.01 -5.98
CA ASP A 32 -1.44 -8.09 -6.65
C ASP A 32 -0.37 -8.76 -5.77
N GLN A 33 -0.03 -8.17 -4.62
CA GLN A 33 0.94 -8.75 -3.67
C GLN A 33 0.29 -9.70 -2.66
N LEU A 34 -1.04 -9.75 -2.58
CA LEU A 34 -1.75 -10.66 -1.69
C LEU A 34 -1.85 -12.05 -2.31
N VAL A 35 -1.05 -12.99 -1.78
CA VAL A 35 -1.06 -14.40 -2.22
C VAL A 35 -1.77 -15.28 -1.21
N VAL A 36 -2.79 -16.02 -1.66
CA VAL A 36 -3.49 -16.99 -0.83
C VAL A 36 -2.59 -18.20 -0.59
N LYS A 37 -2.42 -18.57 0.69
CA LYS A 37 -1.64 -19.74 1.11
C LYS A 37 -2.44 -20.58 2.08
N GLU A 38 -2.43 -21.90 1.88
CA GLU A 38 -3.19 -22.83 2.72
C GLU A 38 -2.80 -22.73 4.20
N GLY A 39 -3.82 -22.62 5.07
CA GLY A 39 -3.67 -22.46 6.51
C GLY A 39 -3.16 -21.09 6.97
N ALA A 40 -2.80 -20.20 6.04
CA ALA A 40 -2.46 -18.82 6.38
C ALA A 40 -3.71 -17.93 6.37
N GLU A 41 -3.65 -16.86 7.14
CA GLU A 41 -4.72 -15.87 7.29
C GLU A 41 -4.14 -14.48 7.05
N TYR A 42 -4.79 -13.73 6.18
CA TYR A 42 -4.46 -12.34 5.93
C TYR A 42 -5.27 -11.46 6.87
N CYS A 43 -4.60 -10.61 7.66
CA CYS A 43 -5.23 -9.71 8.60
C CYS A 43 -4.93 -8.25 8.20
N PRO A 44 -5.85 -7.59 7.47
CA PRO A 44 -5.70 -6.17 7.17
C PRO A 44 -5.91 -5.33 8.43
N ILE A 45 -5.12 -4.27 8.57
CA ILE A 45 -5.48 -3.18 9.49
C ILE A 45 -6.54 -2.33 8.78
N ARG A 46 -7.44 -1.71 9.55
CA ARG A 46 -8.44 -0.80 8.99
C ARG A 46 -7.73 0.28 8.17
N ASN A 47 -7.91 0.25 6.85
CA ASN A 47 -7.37 1.25 5.94
C ASN A 47 -8.46 2.29 5.63
N PRO A 48 -8.31 3.55 6.09
CA PRO A 48 -9.29 4.61 5.83
C PRO A 48 -9.43 4.97 4.34
N CYS A 49 -8.51 4.55 3.48
CA CYS A 49 -8.59 4.72 2.03
C CYS A 49 -9.51 3.70 1.34
N THR A 50 -9.99 2.66 2.02
CA THR A 50 -10.81 1.57 1.42
C THR A 50 -12.11 2.09 0.78
N SER A 51 -12.69 3.16 1.32
CA SER A 51 -13.90 3.80 0.76
C SER A 51 -13.65 4.65 -0.47
N SER A 52 -12.40 4.69 -0.99
CA SER A 52 -11.97 5.58 -2.07
C SER A 52 -12.33 7.05 -1.81
N PRO A 53 -11.89 7.65 -0.69
CA PRO A 53 -12.36 8.97 -0.27
C PRO A 53 -11.75 10.14 -1.05
N CYS A 54 -10.70 9.90 -1.83
CA CYS A 54 -9.99 10.94 -2.58
C CYS A 54 -10.47 11.02 -4.03
N ALA A 55 -10.30 12.19 -4.65
CA ALA A 55 -10.61 12.36 -6.06
C ALA A 55 -9.66 11.56 -6.96
N ALA A 56 -10.07 11.28 -8.20
CA ALA A 56 -9.28 10.52 -9.16
C ALA A 56 -7.89 11.13 -9.47
N ILE A 57 -7.69 12.42 -9.22
CA ILE A 57 -6.41 13.13 -9.42
C ILE A 57 -5.49 13.11 -8.19
N GLU A 58 -5.90 12.43 -7.13
CA GLU A 58 -5.21 12.38 -5.84
C GLU A 58 -4.81 10.95 -5.48
N ILE A 59 -3.81 10.81 -4.61
CA ILE A 59 -3.42 9.57 -3.96
C ILE A 59 -3.90 9.66 -2.51
N CYS A 60 -4.62 8.63 -2.06
CA CYS A 60 -4.97 8.50 -0.67
C CYS A 60 -3.77 7.97 0.12
N LYS A 61 -3.25 8.77 1.05
CA LYS A 61 -2.25 8.35 2.02
C LYS A 61 -2.95 8.08 3.36
N PRO A 62 -3.04 6.82 3.81
CA PRO A 62 -3.65 6.51 5.10
C PRO A 62 -2.75 6.94 6.26
N ASP A 63 -3.39 7.35 7.34
CA ASP A 63 -2.80 7.57 8.66
C ASP A 63 -3.44 6.59 9.64
N PHE A 64 -2.74 5.49 9.91
CA PHE A 64 -3.20 4.42 10.79
C PHE A 64 -3.17 4.81 12.28
N THR A 65 -2.41 5.85 12.65
CA THR A 65 -2.36 6.31 14.05
C THR A 65 -3.66 7.00 14.44
N TRP A 66 -4.22 7.77 13.52
CA TRP A 66 -5.42 8.58 13.75
C TRP A 66 -6.68 8.06 13.04
N ASP A 67 -6.60 6.89 12.39
CA ASP A 67 -7.69 6.32 11.57
C ASP A 67 -8.23 7.36 10.56
N SER A 68 -7.31 8.08 9.94
CA SER A 68 -7.60 9.20 9.04
C SER A 68 -6.82 9.07 7.73
N PHE A 69 -7.05 9.97 6.78
CA PHE A 69 -6.36 9.94 5.51
C PHE A 69 -6.02 11.35 5.05
N THR A 70 -5.00 11.46 4.20
CA THR A 70 -4.68 12.70 3.48
C THR A 70 -4.72 12.41 1.98
N CYS A 71 -5.47 13.22 1.25
CA CYS A 71 -5.45 13.19 -0.21
C CYS A 71 -4.33 14.09 -0.71
N ILE A 72 -3.42 13.52 -1.48
CA ILE A 72 -2.26 14.23 -2.03
C ILE A 72 -2.39 14.25 -3.53
N HIS A 73 -2.40 15.44 -4.13
CA HIS A 73 -2.46 15.57 -5.58
C HIS A 73 -1.33 14.76 -6.25
N LYS A 74 -1.65 13.96 -7.27
CA LYS A 74 -0.71 12.99 -7.87
C LYS A 74 0.59 13.62 -8.37
N MET A 75 0.53 14.86 -8.87
CA MET A 75 1.74 15.62 -9.27
C MET A 75 2.65 15.97 -8.09
N ILE A 76 2.07 16.29 -6.92
CA ILE A 76 2.81 16.57 -5.69
C ILE A 76 3.35 15.26 -5.13
N ALA A 77 2.53 14.21 -5.11
CA ALA A 77 2.93 12.89 -4.69
C ALA A 77 4.12 12.38 -5.52
N CYS A 78 4.11 12.46 -6.86
CA CYS A 78 5.28 12.06 -7.67
C CYS A 78 6.57 12.81 -7.31
N ARG A 79 6.49 14.07 -6.86
CA ARG A 79 7.66 14.84 -6.42
C ARG A 79 8.14 14.47 -5.02
N GLN A 80 7.26 13.90 -4.19
CA GLN A 80 7.51 13.56 -2.78
C GLN A 80 7.65 12.05 -2.54
N LEU A 81 7.23 11.21 -3.48
CA LEU A 81 7.30 9.76 -3.43
C LEU A 81 8.76 9.35 -3.55
N THR A 82 9.43 9.24 -2.41
CA THR A 82 10.70 8.51 -2.25
C THR A 82 10.56 7.00 -2.43
N LYS A 83 9.36 6.51 -2.80
CA LYS A 83 9.00 5.09 -2.84
C LYS A 83 8.42 4.64 -4.19
N CYS A 84 8.99 5.04 -5.33
CA CYS A 84 9.04 4.07 -6.43
C CYS A 84 10.12 3.05 -6.02
N PRO A 85 9.77 1.86 -5.50
CA PRO A 85 10.70 1.06 -4.69
C PRO A 85 11.91 0.53 -5.48
N ILE A 86 11.89 0.65 -6.82
CA ILE A 86 12.89 0.11 -7.75
C ILE A 86 13.24 1.12 -8.87
N TYR A 87 12.49 2.22 -9.04
CA TYR A 87 12.49 3.03 -10.26
C TYR A 87 12.62 4.53 -9.96
N GLN A 88 13.65 5.18 -10.49
CA GLN A 88 14.00 6.56 -10.13
C GLN A 88 13.05 7.63 -10.73
N ASN A 89 12.15 7.28 -11.64
CA ASN A 89 11.33 8.25 -12.39
C ASN A 89 9.82 7.99 -12.22
N CYS A 90 9.15 8.82 -11.43
CA CYS A 90 7.68 8.87 -11.35
C CYS A 90 7.13 9.79 -12.44
N VAL A 91 6.17 9.32 -13.23
CA VAL A 91 5.47 10.08 -14.27
C VAL A 91 3.97 10.03 -14.02
N VAL A 92 3.29 11.16 -14.20
CA VAL A 92 1.83 11.21 -14.22
C VAL A 92 1.38 11.30 -15.67
N ARG A 93 0.62 10.32 -16.15
CA ARG A 93 0.05 10.37 -17.51
C ARG A 93 -0.95 11.51 -17.61
N ALA A 94 -0.76 12.39 -18.59
CA ALA A 94 -1.62 13.57 -18.78
C ALA A 94 -3.10 13.22 -19.04
N GLU A 95 -3.37 12.07 -19.65
CA GLU A 95 -4.72 11.66 -20.07
C GLU A 95 -5.49 10.93 -18.97
N THR A 96 -4.83 10.05 -18.24
CA THR A 96 -5.48 9.17 -17.24
C THR A 96 -5.19 9.59 -15.81
N PHE A 97 -4.31 10.56 -15.60
CA PHE A 97 -3.70 10.87 -14.31
C PHE A 97 -3.16 9.61 -13.62
N ALA A 98 -2.78 8.57 -14.37
CA ALA A 98 -2.15 7.39 -13.80
C ALA A 98 -0.74 7.77 -13.34
N VAL A 99 -0.36 7.32 -12.14
CA VAL A 99 1.00 7.43 -11.63
C VAL A 99 1.77 6.20 -12.07
N GLU A 100 2.86 6.39 -12.79
CA GLU A 100 3.71 5.31 -13.31
C GLU A 100 5.15 5.48 -12.81
N CYS A 101 5.71 4.39 -12.30
CA CYS A 101 7.13 4.31 -11.98
C CYS A 101 7.87 3.75 -13.20
N LEU A 102 8.54 4.61 -13.98
CA LEU A 102 9.31 4.21 -15.16
C LEU A 102 10.67 3.63 -14.77
N GLY A 103 10.95 2.41 -15.20
CA GLY A 103 12.28 1.81 -15.12
C GLY A 103 13.18 2.15 -16.30
N ARG A 104 14.49 1.99 -16.12
CA ARG A 104 15.39 1.77 -17.26
C ARG A 104 14.99 0.45 -17.90
N SER A 105 14.54 0.50 -19.16
CA SER A 105 14.56 -0.67 -20.05
C SER A 105 15.95 -1.28 -19.99
N ARG A 106 16.04 -2.61 -19.79
CA ARG A 106 17.31 -3.33 -19.98
C ARG A 106 17.80 -3.15 -21.40
#